data_AF-Q0JK43-F1
#
_entry.id   AF-Q0JK43-F1
#
_cell.length_a   1.000
_cell.length_b   1.000
_cell.length_c   1.000
_cell.angle_alpha   90.00
_cell.angle_beta   90.00
_cell.angle_gamma   90.00
#
_symmetry.space_group_name_H-M   'P 1'
#
loop_
_entity.id
_entity.type
_entity.pdbx_description
1 polymer ?
#
loop_
_entity_poly.entity_id
_entity_poly.type
_entity_poly.pdbx_seq_one_letter_code
_entity_poly.pdbx_strand_id
1 'polypeptide(L)'
;MAENPLFDEVVAIYDHLVDNPDAARIVLDAARSDFAHNDDEIAEVEIQLGYVLQRAGELMTEPMDEVEREAQRVFLVEAYHDLRARVDFLLERRRQLDQVVNLLLFIRTYAIIKRALRRLLPAAALVFVAGTAAVVVYVEWRRGTVPTFETFGMIFTRLMCFFL
;
A
#
# COMPACT_ATOMS: atom_id res chain seq x y z
N MET A 1 2.13 -15.33 7.73
CA MET A 1 2.44 -13.98 7.22
C MET A 1 3.26 -13.31 8.30
N ALA A 2 4.34 -12.61 7.95
CA ALA A 2 5.06 -11.80 8.92
C ALA A 2 4.10 -10.74 9.47
N GLU A 3 4.22 -10.42 10.77
CA GLU A 3 3.50 -9.30 11.37
C GLU A 3 3.94 -8.01 10.68
N ASN A 4 2.98 -7.10 10.42
CA ASN A 4 3.24 -5.83 9.75
C ASN A 4 3.54 -4.78 10.84
N PRO A 5 4.81 -4.41 11.08
CA PRO A 5 5.16 -3.50 12.18
C PRO A 5 4.52 -2.12 12.03
N LEU A 6 4.34 -1.65 10.78
CA LEU A 6 3.67 -0.38 10.51
C LEU A 6 2.19 -0.43 10.88
N PHE A 7 1.56 -1.61 10.80
CA PHE A 7 0.18 -1.80 11.25
C PHE A 7 0.09 -1.61 12.76
N ASP A 8 1.03 -2.18 13.53
CA ASP A 8 1.07 -2.04 14.99
C ASP A 8 1.30 -0.57 15.41
N GLU A 9 2.13 0.17 14.67
CA GLU A 9 2.32 1.60 14.88
C GLU A 9 1.01 2.39 14.70
N VAL A 10 0.23 2.10 13.64
CA VAL A 10 -1.07 2.76 13.41
C VAL A 10 -2.08 2.38 14.50
N VAL A 11 -2.09 1.11 14.93
CA VAL A 11 -2.95 0.65 16.03
C VAL A 11 -2.61 1.37 17.33
N ALA A 12 -1.32 1.57 17.63
CA ALA A 12 -0.88 2.26 18.84
C ALA A 12 -1.35 3.71 18.94
N ILE A 13 -1.54 4.39 17.79
CA ILE A 13 -2.04 5.77 17.73
C ILE A 13 -3.51 5.87 17.31
N TYR A 14 -4.23 4.76 17.22
CA TYR A 14 -5.59 4.67 16.67
C TYR A 14 -6.55 5.69 17.29
N ASP A 15 -6.62 5.75 18.62
CA ASP A 15 -7.54 6.65 19.34
C ASP A 15 -7.26 8.12 19.02
N HIS A 16 -5.97 8.49 18.92
CA HIS A 16 -5.58 9.85 18.55
C HIS A 16 -6.04 10.21 17.13
N LEU A 17 -5.85 9.30 16.18
CA LEU A 17 -6.25 9.51 14.78
C LEU A 17 -7.78 9.61 14.63
N VAL A 18 -8.52 8.79 15.38
CA VAL A 18 -9.99 8.81 15.36
C VAL A 18 -10.57 10.13 15.87
N ASP A 19 -9.96 10.74 16.89
CA ASP A 19 -10.41 12.03 17.42
C ASP A 19 -9.81 13.24 16.68
N ASN A 20 -8.77 13.03 15.86
CA ASN A 20 -8.12 14.07 15.07
C ASN A 20 -8.05 13.71 13.57
N PRO A 21 -9.09 14.06 12.77
CA PRO A 21 -9.11 13.75 11.34
C PRO A 21 -8.01 14.45 10.54
N ASP A 22 -7.48 15.57 11.03
CA ASP A 22 -6.34 16.26 10.40
C ASP A 22 -5.04 15.48 10.63
N ALA A 23 -4.84 14.88 11.80
CA ALA A 23 -3.73 13.96 12.06
C ALA A 23 -3.84 12.69 11.21
N ALA A 24 -5.03 12.09 11.12
CA ALA A 24 -5.28 10.94 10.25
C ALA A 24 -4.97 11.25 8.78
N ARG A 25 -5.27 12.47 8.31
CA ARG A 25 -4.87 12.92 6.96
C ARG A 25 -3.35 12.99 6.81
N ILE A 26 -2.63 13.60 7.76
CA ILE A 26 -1.18 13.74 7.68
C ILE A 26 -0.50 12.37 7.60
N VAL A 27 -0.90 11.43 8.47
CA VAL A 27 -0.33 10.07 8.48
C VAL A 27 -0.68 9.32 7.20
N LEU A 28 -1.91 9.45 6.69
CA LEU A 28 -2.31 8.85 5.41
C LEU A 28 -1.51 9.41 4.22
N ASP A 29 -1.28 10.72 4.19
CA ASP A 29 -0.53 11.37 3.12
C ASP A 29 0.96 10.94 3.16
N ALA A 30 1.54 10.79 4.35
CA ALA A 30 2.87 10.21 4.53
C ALA A 30 2.95 8.75 4.05
N ALA A 31 2.01 7.89 4.47
CA ALA A 31 1.97 6.49 4.04
C ALA A 31 1.80 6.33 2.52
N ARG A 32 1.05 7.24 1.88
CA ARG A 32 0.93 7.29 0.41
C ARG A 32 2.22 7.74 -0.28
N SER A 33 2.96 8.66 0.33
CA SER A 33 4.28 9.06 -0.16
C SER A 33 5.24 7.89 -0.10
N ASP A 34 5.24 7.13 1.01
CA ASP A 34 6.08 5.94 1.17
C ASP A 34 5.70 4.84 0.17
N PHE A 35 4.40 4.65 -0.09
CA PHE A 35 3.90 3.72 -1.11
C PHE A 35 4.40 4.11 -2.51
N ALA A 36 4.29 5.39 -2.87
CA ALA A 36 4.79 5.88 -4.16
C ALA A 36 6.31 5.71 -4.31
N HIS A 37 7.06 6.01 -3.25
CA HIS A 37 8.51 5.80 -3.23
C HIS A 37 8.88 4.31 -3.40
N ASN A 38 8.12 3.41 -2.77
CA ASN A 38 8.34 1.98 -2.92
C ASN A 38 8.02 1.48 -4.35
N ASP A 39 6.98 2.02 -5.00
CA ASP A 39 6.70 1.74 -6.42
C ASP A 39 7.85 2.25 -7.32
N ASP A 40 8.45 3.41 -7.03
CA ASP A 40 9.63 3.93 -7.75
C ASP A 40 10.85 3.01 -7.58
N GLU A 41 11.10 2.50 -6.37
CA GLU A 41 12.18 1.53 -6.11
C GLU A 41 11.97 0.20 -6.84
N ILE A 42 10.71 -0.27 -6.95
CA ILE A 42 10.38 -1.47 -7.73
C ILE A 42 10.71 -1.24 -9.21
N ALA A 43 10.32 -0.09 -9.76
CA ALA A 43 10.63 0.26 -11.15
C ALA A 43 12.15 0.35 -11.39
N GLU A 44 12.93 0.89 -10.45
CA GLU A 44 14.40 0.91 -10.53
C GLU A 44 14.97 -0.51 -10.62
N VAL A 45 14.51 -1.42 -9.76
CA VAL A 45 14.98 -2.81 -9.74
C VAL A 45 14.57 -3.56 -11.00
N GLU A 46 13.39 -3.30 -11.56
CA GLU A 46 12.97 -3.84 -12.86
C GLU A 46 13.92 -3.42 -14.00
N ILE A 47 14.36 -2.16 -14.02
CA ILE A 47 15.35 -1.67 -14.99
C ILE A 47 16.69 -2.39 -14.81
N GLN A 48 17.15 -2.54 -13.57
CA GLN A 48 18.41 -3.24 -13.26
C GLN A 48 18.35 -4.72 -13.65
N LEU A 49 17.22 -5.39 -13.43
CA LEU A 49 17.00 -6.75 -13.88
C LEU A 49 17.04 -6.85 -15.41
N GLY A 50 16.42 -5.89 -16.11
CA GLY A 50 16.52 -5.77 -17.57
C GLY A 50 17.97 -5.70 -18.05
N TYR A 51 18.81 -4.90 -17.39
CA TYR A 51 20.24 -4.80 -17.69
C TYR A 51 21.00 -6.12 -17.45
N VAL A 52 20.76 -6.78 -16.31
CA VAL A 52 21.39 -8.08 -16.00
C VAL A 52 21.00 -9.15 -17.03
N LEU A 53 19.72 -9.21 -17.41
CA LEU A 53 19.25 -10.15 -18.43
C LEU A 53 19.82 -9.84 -19.81
N GLN A 54 19.91 -8.57 -20.18
CA GLN A 54 20.56 -8.15 -21.42
C GLN A 54 22.03 -8.58 -21.44
N ARG A 55 22.79 -8.30 -20.38
CA ARG A 55 24.21 -8.63 -20.28
C ARG A 55 24.45 -10.15 -20.29
N ALA A 56 23.56 -10.92 -19.66
CA ALA A 56 23.57 -12.38 -19.76
C ALA A 56 23.32 -12.87 -21.19
N GLY A 57 22.45 -12.18 -21.94
CA GLY A 57 22.24 -12.41 -23.37
C GLY A 57 23.49 -12.16 -24.21
N GLU A 58 24.16 -11.04 -23.99
CA GLU A 58 25.39 -10.65 -24.68
C GLU A 58 26.53 -11.64 -24.42
N LEU A 59 26.68 -12.09 -23.17
CA LEU A 59 27.70 -13.06 -22.74
C LEU A 59 27.69 -14.36 -23.56
N MET A 60 26.51 -14.78 -24.05
CA MET A 60 26.38 -15.99 -24.89
C MET A 60 26.97 -15.82 -26.30
N THR A 61 27.14 -14.58 -26.76
CA THR A 61 27.54 -14.26 -28.14
C THR A 61 28.91 -13.59 -28.24
N GLU A 62 29.37 -12.98 -27.16
CA GLU A 62 30.61 -12.21 -27.14
C GLU A 62 31.85 -13.14 -27.12
N PRO A 63 32.82 -12.94 -28.03
CA PRO A 63 34.04 -13.74 -28.04
C PRO A 63 34.92 -13.39 -26.84
N MET A 64 35.13 -14.36 -25.95
CA MET A 64 35.95 -14.23 -24.75
C MET A 64 36.57 -15.56 -24.36
N ASP A 65 37.62 -15.51 -23.54
CA ASP A 65 38.21 -16.71 -22.95
C ASP A 65 37.29 -17.33 -21.88
N GLU A 66 37.53 -18.60 -21.53
CA GLU A 66 36.67 -19.33 -20.61
C GLU A 66 36.74 -18.80 -19.17
N VAL A 67 37.89 -18.26 -18.76
CA VAL A 67 38.09 -17.71 -17.42
C VAL A 67 37.32 -16.41 -17.27
N GLU A 68 37.39 -15.54 -18.28
CA GLU A 68 36.60 -14.31 -18.36
C GLU A 68 35.10 -14.61 -18.42
N ARG A 69 34.69 -15.60 -19.23
CA ARG A 69 33.28 -16.02 -19.31
C ARG A 69 32.74 -16.48 -17.97
N GLU A 70 33.45 -17.34 -17.27
CA GLU A 70 33.01 -17.83 -15.96
C GLU A 70 33.01 -16.71 -14.92
N ALA A 71 34.00 -15.82 -14.92
CA ALA A 71 34.02 -14.66 -14.03
C ALA A 71 32.81 -13.72 -14.24
N GLN A 72 32.48 -13.41 -15.50
CA GLN A 72 31.30 -12.61 -15.83
C GLN A 72 29.99 -13.34 -15.48
N ARG A 73 29.94 -14.66 -15.69
CA ARG A 73 28.78 -15.48 -15.33
C ARG A 73 28.53 -15.49 -13.83
N VAL A 74 29.57 -15.68 -13.01
CA VAL A 74 29.47 -15.61 -11.55
C VAL A 74 28.95 -14.23 -11.11
N PHE A 75 29.53 -13.16 -11.65
CA PHE A 75 29.09 -11.79 -11.35
C PHE A 75 27.61 -11.54 -11.68
N LEU A 76 27.14 -12.00 -12.85
CA LEU A 76 25.74 -11.85 -13.25
C LEU A 76 24.79 -12.68 -12.39
N VAL A 77 25.21 -13.87 -11.96
CA VAL A 77 24.43 -14.72 -11.04
C VAL A 77 24.30 -14.06 -9.67
N GLU A 78 25.39 -13.49 -9.14
CA GLU A 78 25.38 -12.72 -7.89
C GLU A 78 24.46 -11.50 -8.00
N ALA A 79 24.61 -10.70 -9.06
CA ALA A 79 23.75 -9.54 -9.30
C ALA A 79 22.27 -9.92 -9.42
N TYR A 80 21.96 -11.02 -10.11
CA TYR A 80 20.59 -11.53 -10.19
C TYR A 80 20.04 -11.95 -8.83
N HIS A 81 20.83 -12.63 -8.00
CA HIS A 81 20.41 -13.03 -6.65
C HIS A 81 20.16 -11.83 -5.74
N ASP A 82 21.02 -10.82 -5.79
CA ASP A 82 20.87 -9.58 -5.03
C ASP A 82 19.60 -8.82 -5.46
N LEU A 83 19.38 -8.68 -6.77
CA LEU A 83 18.18 -8.05 -7.31
C LEU A 83 16.92 -8.80 -6.88
N ARG A 84 16.93 -10.14 -6.94
CA ARG A 84 15.81 -10.96 -6.51
C ARG A 84 15.48 -10.75 -5.03
N ALA A 85 16.50 -10.75 -4.16
CA ALA A 85 16.29 -10.50 -2.74
C ALA A 85 15.71 -9.09 -2.49
N ARG A 86 16.16 -8.09 -3.26
CA ARG A 86 15.63 -6.72 -3.21
C ARG A 86 14.16 -6.67 -3.68
N VAL A 87 13.80 -7.33 -4.78
CA VAL A 87 12.40 -7.41 -5.24
C VAL A 87 11.50 -8.04 -4.17
N ASP A 88 11.91 -9.17 -3.59
CA ASP A 88 11.12 -9.87 -2.57
C ASP A 88 10.86 -8.95 -1.36
N PHE A 89 11.88 -8.21 -0.91
CA PHE A 89 11.73 -7.20 0.15
C PHE A 89 10.78 -6.06 -0.24
N LEU A 90 10.93 -5.51 -1.45
CA LEU A 90 10.09 -4.40 -1.91
C LEU A 90 8.63 -4.81 -2.07
N LEU A 91 8.34 -5.99 -2.60
CA LEU A 91 6.98 -6.51 -2.74
C LEU A 91 6.30 -6.74 -1.38
N GLU A 92 7.04 -7.24 -0.39
CA GLU A 92 6.53 -7.38 0.98
C GLU A 92 6.27 -6.01 1.61
N ARG A 93 7.18 -5.04 1.43
CA ARG A 93 6.97 -3.66 1.90
C ARG A 93 5.75 -3.00 1.23
N ARG A 94 5.56 -3.19 -0.08
CA ARG A 94 4.40 -2.71 -0.83
C ARG A 94 3.10 -3.24 -0.25
N ARG A 95 3.06 -4.54 0.04
CA ARG A 95 1.93 -5.22 0.68
C ARG A 95 1.64 -4.63 2.06
N GLN A 96 2.67 -4.41 2.87
CA GLN A 96 2.53 -3.83 4.20
C GLN A 96 2.00 -2.39 4.15
N LEU A 97 2.50 -1.59 3.21
CA LEU A 97 2.04 -0.22 2.99
C LEU A 97 0.60 -0.18 2.48
N ASP A 98 0.19 -1.09 1.58
CA ASP A 98 -1.20 -1.19 1.12
C ASP A 98 -2.16 -1.43 2.29
N GLN A 99 -1.82 -2.35 3.21
CA GLN A 99 -2.62 -2.60 4.41
C GLN A 99 -2.73 -1.36 5.31
N VAL A 100 -1.63 -0.63 5.50
CA VAL A 100 -1.57 0.59 6.31
C VAL A 100 -2.36 1.73 5.68
N VAL A 101 -2.22 1.95 4.38
CA VAL A 101 -2.98 2.96 3.63
C VAL A 101 -4.47 2.68 3.70
N ASN A 102 -4.87 1.41 3.53
CA ASN A 102 -6.26 0.99 3.67
C ASN A 102 -6.77 1.23 5.09
N LEU A 103 -6.03 0.84 6.14
CA LEU A 103 -6.42 1.08 7.52
C LEU A 103 -6.57 2.58 7.83
N LEU A 104 -5.62 3.41 7.40
CA LEU A 104 -5.65 4.86 7.60
C LEU A 104 -6.82 5.52 6.85
N LEU A 105 -7.18 5.02 5.67
CA LEU A 105 -8.39 5.43 4.95
C LEU A 105 -9.66 5.12 5.75
N PHE A 106 -9.76 3.93 6.34
CA PHE A 106 -10.87 3.57 7.23
C PHE A 106 -10.92 4.49 8.46
N ILE A 107 -9.78 4.68 9.15
CA ILE A 107 -9.69 5.53 10.35
C ILE A 107 -10.12 6.96 10.03
N ARG A 108 -9.60 7.54 8.93
CA ARG A 108 -9.94 8.90 8.50
C ARG A 108 -11.42 9.03 8.17
N THR A 109 -11.98 8.06 7.45
CA THR A 109 -13.41 8.05 7.10
C THR A 109 -14.26 7.99 8.36
N TYR A 110 -13.92 7.10 9.30
CA TYR A 110 -14.59 7.00 10.59
C TYR A 110 -14.48 8.28 11.41
N ALA A 111 -13.30 8.90 11.50
CA ALA A 111 -13.08 10.17 12.21
C ALA A 111 -13.95 11.31 11.66
N ILE A 112 -14.05 11.42 10.33
CA ILE A 112 -14.92 12.41 9.66
C ILE A 112 -16.39 12.15 9.98
N ILE A 113 -16.84 10.89 9.90
CA ILE A 113 -18.21 10.48 10.24
C ILE A 113 -18.51 10.79 11.71
N LYS A 114 -17.64 10.39 12.64
CA LYS A 114 -17.77 10.64 14.09
C LYS A 114 -17.89 12.14 14.38
N ARG A 115 -17.05 12.96 13.75
CA ARG A 115 -17.08 14.43 13.89
C ARG A 115 -18.36 15.04 13.32
N ALA A 116 -18.87 14.53 12.21
CA ALA A 116 -20.12 14.98 11.61
C ALA A 116 -21.34 14.57 12.45
N LEU A 117 -21.38 13.34 12.95
CA LEU A 117 -22.42 12.83 13.84
C LEU A 117 -22.51 13.64 15.14
N ARG A 118 -21.38 14.04 15.72
CA ARG A 118 -21.39 14.94 16.90
C ARG A 118 -22.03 16.31 16.61
N ARG A 119 -22.07 16.74 15.34
CA ARG A 119 -22.63 18.05 14.92
C ARG A 119 -24.04 17.96 14.36
N LEU A 120 -24.48 16.79 13.91
CA LEU A 120 -25.71 16.60 13.15
C LEU A 120 -26.73 15.78 13.96
N LEU A 121 -28.01 16.20 13.89
CA LEU A 121 -29.12 15.39 14.42
C LEU A 121 -29.12 13.99 13.78
N PRO A 122 -29.57 12.93 14.49
CA PRO A 122 -29.43 11.53 14.06
C PRO A 122 -29.90 11.26 12.62
N ALA A 123 -30.98 11.92 12.19
CA ALA A 123 -31.51 11.77 10.83
C ALA A 123 -30.56 12.33 9.74
N ALA A 124 -29.88 13.45 10.02
CA ALA A 124 -28.91 14.03 9.08
C ALA A 124 -27.60 13.22 9.05
N ALA A 125 -27.29 12.51 10.14
CA ALA A 125 -26.13 11.63 10.18
C ALA A 125 -26.27 10.43 9.24
N LEU A 126 -27.48 9.85 9.09
CA LEU A 126 -27.71 8.75 8.15
C LEU A 126 -27.40 9.15 6.70
N VAL A 127 -27.89 10.32 6.26
CA VAL A 127 -27.61 10.85 4.92
C VAL A 127 -26.12 11.14 4.74
N PHE A 128 -25.47 11.67 5.78
CA PHE A 128 -24.04 11.97 5.75
C PHE A 128 -23.18 10.70 5.68
N VAL A 129 -23.52 9.66 6.45
CA VAL A 129 -22.85 8.36 6.43
C VAL A 129 -22.99 7.71 5.04
N ALA A 130 -24.19 7.73 4.47
CA ALA A 130 -24.43 7.21 3.13
C ALA A 130 -23.64 7.98 2.05
N GLY A 131 -23.61 9.32 2.11
CA GLY A 131 -22.88 10.15 1.17
C GLY A 131 -21.36 10.01 1.27
N THR A 132 -20.81 9.94 2.49
CA THR A 132 -19.37 9.75 2.71
C THR A 132 -18.91 8.37 2.26
N ALA A 133 -19.67 7.31 2.56
CA ALA A 133 -19.36 5.98 2.05
C ALA A 133 -19.40 5.93 0.52
N ALA A 134 -20.39 6.57 -0.12
CA ALA A 134 -20.46 6.62 -1.58
C ALA A 134 -19.24 7.33 -2.20
N VAL A 135 -18.73 8.40 -1.57
CA VAL A 135 -17.52 9.09 -2.05
C VAL A 135 -16.27 8.24 -1.87
N VAL A 136 -16.13 7.55 -0.73
CA VAL A 136 -15.00 6.64 -0.48
C VAL A 136 -15.00 5.50 -1.50
N VAL A 137 -16.15 4.86 -1.70
CA VAL A 137 -16.36 3.82 -2.71
C VAL A 137 -16.06 4.33 -4.12
N TYR A 138 -16.49 5.55 -4.47
CA TYR A 138 -16.21 6.13 -5.79
C TYR A 138 -14.72 6.38 -6.00
N VAL A 139 -14.02 6.89 -4.99
CA VAL A 139 -12.58 7.17 -5.05
C VAL A 139 -11.76 5.88 -5.12
N GLU A 140 -12.15 4.84 -4.39
CA GLU A 140 -11.49 3.53 -4.40
C GLU A 140 -11.78 2.76 -5.69
N TRP A 141 -13.02 2.81 -6.19
CA TRP A 141 -13.37 2.22 -7.49
C TRP A 141 -12.54 2.84 -8.62
N ARG A 142 -12.31 4.17 -8.58
CA ARG A 142 -11.47 4.86 -9.57
C ARG A 142 -9.99 4.47 -9.47
N ARG A 143 -9.53 3.93 -8.33
CA ARG A 143 -8.14 3.52 -8.09
C ARG A 143 -7.88 2.04 -8.36
N GLY A 144 -8.88 1.26 -8.74
CA GLY A 144 -8.71 -0.14 -9.19
C GLY A 144 -8.59 -1.18 -8.07
N THR A 145 -8.83 -0.82 -6.81
CA THR A 145 -8.78 -1.73 -5.65
C THR A 145 -10.15 -2.38 -5.42
N VAL A 146 -10.44 -3.46 -6.15
CA VAL A 146 -11.72 -4.21 -6.09
C VAL A 146 -11.91 -5.07 -4.81
N PRO A 147 -10.90 -5.70 -4.19
CA PRO A 147 -11.14 -6.69 -3.13
C PRO A 147 -11.56 -6.10 -1.78
N THR A 148 -11.37 -4.80 -1.55
CA THR A 148 -11.81 -4.10 -0.33
C THR A 148 -13.32 -3.85 -0.26
N PHE A 149 -14.05 -4.06 -1.36
CA PHE A 149 -15.50 -3.82 -1.48
C PHE A 149 -16.34 -4.61 -0.46
N GLU A 150 -16.04 -5.89 -0.25
CA GLU A 150 -16.79 -6.74 0.68
C GLU A 150 -16.61 -6.28 2.14
N THR A 151 -15.39 -5.87 2.49
CA THR A 151 -15.06 -5.38 3.84
C THR A 151 -15.71 -4.02 4.11
N PHE A 152 -15.71 -3.11 3.14
CA PHE A 152 -16.41 -1.83 3.25
C PHE A 152 -17.92 -2.02 3.37
N GLY A 153 -18.52 -2.90 2.56
CA GLY A 153 -19.93 -3.24 2.65
C GLY A 153 -20.30 -3.81 4.03
N MET A 154 -19.48 -4.71 4.58
CA MET A 154 -19.73 -5.31 5.89
C MET A 154 -19.60 -4.28 7.04
N ILE A 155 -18.59 -3.41 7.01
CA ILE A 155 -18.41 -2.33 8.00
C ILE A 155 -19.54 -1.31 7.90
N PHE A 156 -19.94 -0.93 6.69
CA PHE A 156 -21.05 -0.02 6.45
C PHE A 156 -22.37 -0.59 6.97
N THR A 157 -22.63 -1.88 6.72
CA THR A 157 -23.80 -2.58 7.25
C THR A 157 -23.79 -2.58 8.78
N ARG A 158 -22.64 -2.83 9.40
CA ARG A 158 -22.48 -2.85 10.86
C ARG A 158 -22.66 -1.47 11.50
N LEU A 159 -22.20 -0.40 10.83
CA LEU A 159 -22.43 0.98 11.25
C LEU A 159 -23.90 1.36 11.13
N MET A 160 -24.56 1.03 10.00
CA MET A 160 -26.00 1.25 9.83
C MET A 160 -26.83 0.52 10.89
N CYS A 161 -26.44 -0.70 11.25
CA CYS A 161 -27.09 -1.46 12.34
C CYS A 161 -26.88 -0.85 13.74
N PHE A 162 -25.90 0.01 13.95
CA PHE A 162 -25.69 0.69 15.25
C PHE A 162 -26.57 1.94 15.40
N PHE A 163 -27.19 2.43 14.31
CA PHE A 163 -28.04 3.63 14.28
C PHE A 163 -29.54 3.32 14.12
N LEU A 164 -29.92 2.07 13.86
CA LEU A 164 -31.31 1.56 13.86
C LEU A 164 -31.64 0.95 15.23
#